data_AF-A0A4S2GXV5-F1
#
_entry.id   AF-A0A4S2GXV5-F1
#
_cell.length_a   1.000
_cell.length_b   1.000
_cell.length_c   1.000
_cell.angle_alpha   90.00
_cell.angle_beta   90.00
_cell.angle_gamma   90.00
#
_symmetry.space_group_name_H-M   'P 1'
#
loop_
_entity.id
_entity.type
_entity.pdbx_description
1 polymer ?
#
loop_
_entity_poly.entity_id
_entity_poly.type
_entity_poly.pdbx_seq_one_letter_code
_entity_poly.pdbx_strand_id
1 'polypeptide(L)'
;MPMDWQWSDLFEGQAMQTWIRIMQWVWAFSILWIATLLFRGGFTDIDDIARSPHATRAERAQALIQKPVRALALLAAALFGATSFALPLWFQGAVLIVIWRQVSGG
;
A
#
# COMPACT_ATOMS: atom_id res chain seq x y z
N MET A 1 0.47 38.98 -16.95
CA MET A 1 0.73 37.86 -17.87
C MET A 1 -0.02 36.67 -17.32
N PRO A 2 -0.82 35.95 -18.11
CA PRO A 2 -1.40 34.71 -17.60
C PRO A 2 -0.23 33.78 -17.28
N MET A 3 -0.18 33.32 -16.02
CA MET A 3 0.76 32.29 -15.62
C MET A 3 0.23 30.99 -16.20
N ASP A 4 0.66 30.70 -17.42
CA ASP A 4 0.43 29.43 -18.09
C ASP A 4 1.26 28.38 -17.34
N TRP A 5 0.79 28.03 -16.14
CA TRP A 5 1.47 27.13 -15.22
C TRP A 5 1.41 25.73 -15.82
N GLN A 6 2.45 25.37 -16.58
CA GLN A 6 2.64 24.04 -17.09
C GLN A 6 2.98 23.13 -15.92
N TRP A 7 1.94 22.51 -15.34
CA TRP A 7 2.07 21.51 -14.28
C TRP A 7 3.05 20.40 -14.66
N SER A 8 3.26 20.14 -15.95
CA SER A 8 4.28 19.23 -16.50
C SER A 8 5.70 19.60 -16.06
N ASP A 9 6.07 20.88 -16.05
CA ASP A 9 7.43 21.33 -15.73
C ASP A 9 7.79 21.07 -14.26
N LEU A 10 6.78 21.00 -13.37
CA LEU A 10 6.95 20.60 -11.98
C LEU A 10 7.32 19.11 -11.85
N PHE A 11 6.85 18.26 -12.76
CA PHE A 11 7.13 16.82 -12.79
C PHE A 11 8.40 16.46 -13.56
N GLU A 12 8.92 17.37 -14.39
CA GLU A 12 10.12 17.14 -15.22
C GLU A 12 11.44 17.33 -14.47
N GLY A 13 11.41 17.93 -13.28
CA GLY A 13 12.60 18.08 -12.43
C GLY A 13 13.21 16.75 -11.98
N GLN A 14 14.54 16.60 -12.07
CA GLN A 14 15.27 15.40 -11.62
C GLN A 14 14.94 15.01 -10.16
N ALA A 15 14.73 16.01 -9.29
CA ALA A 15 14.30 15.81 -7.90
C ALA A 15 12.89 15.19 -7.80
N MET A 16 11.95 15.64 -8.63
CA MET A 16 10.58 15.13 -8.64
C MET A 16 10.50 13.73 -9.23
N GLN A 17 11.26 13.43 -10.29
CA GLN A 17 11.36 12.07 -10.82
C GLN A 17 11.96 11.10 -9.79
N THR A 18 12.99 11.54 -9.07
CA THR A 18 13.60 10.74 -7.99
C THR A 18 12.61 10.51 -6.86
N TRP A 19 11.87 11.54 -6.46
CA TRP A 19 10.80 11.45 -5.45
C TRP A 19 9.71 10.45 -5.84
N ILE A 20 9.22 10.50 -7.08
CA ILE A 20 8.21 9.57 -7.60
C ILE A 20 8.74 8.12 -7.50
N ARG A 21 9.97 7.87 -7.92
CA ARG A 21 10.59 6.52 -7.83
C ARG A 21 10.72 6.04 -6.39
N ILE A 22 11.18 6.91 -5.48
CA ILE A 22 11.27 6.57 -4.05
C ILE A 22 9.88 6.20 -3.51
N MET A 23 8.86 7.00 -3.82
CA MET A 23 7.51 6.75 -3.34
C MET A 23 6.86 5.50 -3.92
N GLN A 24 7.19 5.11 -5.16
CA GLN A 24 6.79 3.81 -5.71
C GLN A 24 7.35 2.65 -4.87
N TRP A 25 8.62 2.73 -4.46
CA TRP A 25 9.24 1.74 -3.58
C TRP A 25 8.65 1.75 -2.16
N VAL A 26 8.41 2.94 -1.59
CA VAL A 26 7.77 3.08 -0.28
C VAL A 26 6.36 2.47 -0.30
N TRP A 27 5.59 2.73 -1.35
CA TRP A 27 4.27 2.14 -1.55
C TRP A 27 4.35 0.61 -1.68
N ALA A 28 5.22 0.09 -2.54
CA ALA A 28 5.40 -1.35 -2.72
C ALA A 28 5.82 -2.05 -1.41
N PHE A 29 6.77 -1.47 -0.68
CA PHE A 29 7.21 -1.97 0.61
C PHE A 29 6.08 -1.93 1.65
N SER A 30 5.28 -0.86 1.67
CA SER A 30 4.13 -0.73 2.58
C SER A 30 3.08 -1.80 2.31
N ILE A 31 2.80 -2.13 1.05
CA ILE A 31 1.88 -3.23 0.70
C ILE A 31 2.41 -4.54 1.26
N LEU A 32 3.67 -4.88 0.99
CA LEU A 32 4.27 -6.13 1.45
C LEU A 32 4.30 -6.20 2.97
N TRP A 33 4.62 -5.10 3.64
CA TRP A 33 4.63 -5.00 5.09
C TRP A 33 3.24 -5.23 5.69
N ILE A 34 2.24 -4.47 5.24
CA ILE A 34 0.86 -4.57 5.74
C ILE A 34 0.29 -5.95 5.43
N ALA A 35 0.51 -6.48 4.22
CA ALA A 35 0.12 -7.84 3.87
C ALA A 35 0.75 -8.84 4.83
N THR A 36 2.06 -8.75 5.11
CA THR A 36 2.74 -9.66 6.03
C THR A 36 2.14 -9.62 7.44
N LEU A 37 1.83 -8.42 7.96
CA LEU A 37 1.18 -8.27 9.27
C LEU A 37 -0.22 -8.90 9.28
N LEU A 38 -1.00 -8.66 8.22
CA LEU A 38 -2.35 -9.22 8.06
C LEU A 38 -2.33 -10.74 7.89
N PHE A 39 -1.39 -11.30 7.12
CA PHE A 39 -1.23 -12.74 6.93
C PHE A 39 -0.79 -13.44 8.21
N ARG A 40 0.05 -12.79 9.03
CA ARG A 40 0.52 -13.36 10.31
C ARG A 40 -0.60 -13.57 11.32
N GLY A 41 -1.62 -12.70 11.35
CA GLY A 41 -2.75 -12.80 12.28
C GLY A 41 -4.06 -13.32 11.67
N GLY A 42 -4.22 -13.20 10.35
CA GLY A 42 -5.51 -13.38 9.67
C GLY A 42 -5.93 -14.83 9.41
N PHE A 43 -5.06 -15.81 9.65
CA PHE A 43 -5.32 -17.23 9.39
C PHE A 43 -5.41 -18.09 10.64
N THR A 44 -5.13 -17.53 11.81
CA THR A 44 -5.11 -18.26 13.09
C THR A 44 -6.41 -19.01 13.33
N ASP A 45 -7.57 -18.37 13.13
CA ASP A 45 -8.89 -19.01 13.30
C ASP A 45 -9.08 -20.22 12.37
N ILE A 46 -8.61 -20.13 11.12
CA ILE A 46 -8.80 -21.18 10.13
C ILE A 46 -7.85 -22.35 10.42
N ASP A 47 -6.62 -22.06 10.85
CA ASP A 47 -5.66 -23.08 11.25
C ASP A 47 -6.10 -23.79 12.54
N ASP A 48 -6.75 -23.08 13.47
CA ASP A 48 -7.35 -23.67 14.67
C ASP A 48 -8.52 -24.61 14.31
N ILE A 49 -9.41 -24.22 13.40
CA ILE A 49 -10.51 -25.08 12.92
C ILE A 49 -9.95 -26.30 12.16
N ALA A 50 -8.92 -26.11 11.33
CA ALA A 50 -8.31 -27.18 10.56
C ALA A 50 -7.59 -28.23 11.44
N ARG A 51 -6.99 -27.79 12.56
CA ARG A 51 -6.30 -28.66 13.52
C ARG A 51 -7.20 -29.19 14.64
N SER A 52 -8.39 -28.62 14.82
CA SER A 52 -9.32 -29.02 15.88
C SER A 52 -9.73 -30.49 15.76
N PRO A 53 -9.52 -31.31 16.82
CA PRO A 53 -9.95 -32.71 16.86
C PRO A 53 -11.47 -32.89 16.75
N HIS A 54 -12.23 -31.85 17.11
CA HIS A 54 -13.69 -31.87 17.19
C HIS A 54 -14.38 -31.36 15.92
N ALA A 55 -13.63 -30.80 14.96
CA ALA A 55 -14.19 -30.28 13.72
C ALA A 55 -14.54 -31.41 12.74
N THR A 56 -15.74 -31.33 12.17
CA THR A 56 -16.25 -32.27 11.18
C THR A 56 -15.46 -32.15 9.87
N ARG A 57 -15.33 -33.24 9.09
CA ARG A 57 -14.60 -33.21 7.80
C ARG A 57 -15.15 -32.14 6.84
N ALA A 58 -16.46 -31.90 6.87
CA ALA A 58 -17.12 -30.84 6.07
C ALA A 58 -16.69 -29.43 6.51
N GLU A 59 -16.63 -29.17 7.83
CA GLU A 59 -16.20 -27.89 8.39
C GLU A 59 -14.73 -27.59 8.06
N ARG A 60 -13.86 -28.61 8.15
CA ARG A 60 -12.45 -28.48 7.73
C ARG A 60 -12.31 -28.16 6.24
N ALA A 61 -13.11 -28.79 5.39
CA ALA A 61 -13.09 -28.53 3.94
C ALA A 61 -13.60 -27.11 3.62
N GLN A 62 -14.68 -26.67 4.26
CA GLN A 62 -15.20 -25.30 4.11
C GLN A 62 -14.18 -24.25 4.58
N ALA A 63 -13.53 -24.49 5.71
CA ALA A 63 -12.50 -23.61 6.26
C ALA A 63 -11.30 -23.47 5.30
N LEU A 64 -10.89 -24.57 4.65
CA LEU A 64 -9.83 -24.55 3.63
C LEU A 64 -10.23 -23.79 2.36
N ILE A 65 -11.49 -23.91 1.91
CA ILE A 65 -12.02 -23.17 0.75
C ILE A 65 -12.13 -21.67 1.03
N GLN A 66 -12.37 -21.28 2.29
CA GLN A 66 -12.42 -19.86 2.68
C GLN A 66 -11.03 -19.20 2.75
N LYS A 67 -9.94 -19.98 2.88
CA LYS A 67 -8.56 -19.44 2.90
C LYS A 67 -8.23 -18.53 1.71
N PRO A 68 -8.43 -18.92 0.44
CA PRO A 68 -8.12 -18.06 -0.70
C PRO A 68 -8.97 -16.78 -0.72
N VAL A 69 -10.25 -16.86 -0.36
CA VAL A 69 -11.14 -15.68 -0.32
C VAL A 69 -10.67 -14.70 0.75
N ARG A 70 -10.32 -15.18 1.95
CA ARG A 70 -9.78 -14.34 3.03
C ARG A 70 -8.41 -13.77 2.66
N ALA A 71 -7.54 -14.55 2.00
CA ALA A 71 -6.25 -14.07 1.50
C ALA A 71 -6.42 -12.91 0.52
N LEU A 72 -7.35 -13.01 -0.43
CA LEU A 72 -7.66 -11.94 -1.37
C LEU A 72 -8.21 -10.70 -0.66
N ALA A 73 -9.11 -10.86 0.31
CA ALA A 73 -9.64 -9.76 1.10
C ALA A 73 -8.54 -9.04 1.91
N LEU A 74 -7.61 -9.79 2.51
CA LEU A 74 -6.46 -9.22 3.23
C LEU A 74 -5.48 -8.52 2.30
N LEU A 75 -5.25 -9.04 1.09
CA LEU A 75 -4.45 -8.36 0.07
C LEU A 75 -5.12 -7.06 -0.40
N ALA A 76 -6.43 -7.07 -0.62
CA ALA A 76 -7.19 -5.87 -0.96
C ALA A 76 -7.13 -4.83 0.16
N ALA A 77 -7.26 -5.26 1.42
CA ALA A 77 -7.11 -4.40 2.59
C ALA A 77 -5.68 -3.84 2.70
N ALA A 78 -4.66 -4.66 2.41
CA ALA A 78 -3.26 -4.21 2.40
C ALA A 78 -3.00 -3.17 1.31
N LEU A 79 -3.52 -3.40 0.10
CA LEU A 79 -3.45 -2.45 -1.01
C LEU A 79 -4.12 -1.14 -0.64
N PHE A 80 -5.33 -1.20 -0.08
CA PHE A 80 -6.06 -0.03 0.34
C PHE A 80 -5.31 0.74 1.43
N GLY A 81 -4.91 0.07 2.52
CA GLY A 81 -4.19 0.69 3.63
C GLY A 81 -2.86 1.30 3.21
N ALA A 82 -2.07 0.59 2.40
CA ALA A 82 -0.81 1.10 1.87
C ALA A 82 -1.02 2.32 0.97
N THR A 83 -2.07 2.31 0.15
CA THR A 83 -2.41 3.43 -0.74
C THR A 83 -2.89 4.64 0.05
N SER A 84 -3.76 4.45 1.04
CA SER A 84 -4.22 5.51 1.94
C SER A 84 -3.08 6.15 2.75
N PHE A 85 -2.05 5.39 3.09
CA PHE A 85 -0.86 5.89 3.75
C PHE A 85 0.11 6.61 2.78
N ALA A 86 0.38 6.01 1.62
CA ALA A 86 1.37 6.50 0.68
C ALA A 86 0.92 7.77 -0.06
N LEU A 87 -0.38 7.93 -0.35
CA LEU A 87 -0.91 9.08 -1.08
C LEU A 87 -0.67 10.42 -0.36
N PRO A 88 -1.05 10.59 0.92
CA PRO A 88 -0.76 11.83 1.66
C PRO A 88 0.73 12.15 1.72
N LEU A 89 1.56 11.14 1.99
CA LEU A 89 3.02 11.27 2.02
C LEU A 89 3.56 11.75 0.67
N TRP A 90 3.07 11.16 -0.42
CA TRP A 90 3.46 11.53 -1.79
C TRP A 90 3.16 13.01 -2.07
N PHE A 91 1.95 13.46 -1.73
CA PHE A 91 1.54 14.86 -1.91
C PHE A 91 2.34 15.81 -1.03
N GLN A 92 2.58 15.47 0.24
CA GLN A 92 3.34 16.31 1.16
C GLN A 92 4.79 16.51 0.68
N GLY A 93 5.45 15.43 0.25
CA GLY A 93 6.81 15.53 -0.28
C GLY A 93 6.87 16.28 -1.61
N ALA A 94 5.87 16.10 -2.48
CA ALA A 94 5.76 16.87 -3.72
C ALA A 94 5.67 18.37 -3.43
N VAL A 95 4.79 18.79 -2.51
CA VAL A 95 4.62 20.20 -2.12
C VAL A 95 5.93 20.76 -1.55
N LEU A 96 6.64 20.01 -0.71
CA LEU A 96 7.93 20.43 -0.15
C LEU A 96 8.98 20.66 -1.24
N ILE A 97 9.07 19.79 -2.24
CA ILE A 97 10.01 19.94 -3.36
C ILE A 97 9.69 21.21 -4.17
N VAL A 98 8.41 21.49 -4.39
CA VAL A 98 7.98 22.69 -5.11
C VAL A 98 8.32 23.96 -4.33
N ILE A 99 8.00 24.01 -3.04
CA ILE A 99 8.34 25.15 -2.17
C ILE A 99 9.86 25.34 -2.13
N TRP A 100 10.63 24.27 -1.96
CA TRP A 100 12.08 24.33 -1.93
C TRP A 100 12.66 24.95 -3.21
N ARG A 101 12.20 24.53 -4.39
CA ARG A 101 12.63 25.09 -5.67
C ARG A 101 12.35 26.59 -5.78
N GLN A 102 11.18 27.03 -5.33
CA GLN A 102 10.80 28.45 -5.33
C GLN A 102 11.71 29.29 -4.41
N VAL A 103 12.08 28.75 -3.24
CA VAL A 103 12.94 29.44 -2.27
C VAL A 103 14.40 29.43 -2.71
N SER A 104 14.88 28.35 -3.32
CA SER A 104 16.28 28.21 -3.77
C SER A 104 16.60 28.96 -5.07
N GLY A 105 15.63 29.63 -5.69
CA GLY A 105 15.81 30.38 -6.93
C GLY A 105 16.14 29.51 -8.15
N GLY A 106 15.65 28.26 -8.15
CA GLY A 106 15.78 27.35 -9.27
C GLY A 106 14.81 27.64 -10.41
#